data_AF-A0A379MRD0-F1
#
_entry.id   AF-A0A379MRD0-F1
#
_cell.length_a   1.000
_cell.length_b   1.000
_cell.length_c   1.000
_cell.angle_alpha   90.00
_cell.angle_beta   90.00
_cell.angle_gamma   90.00
#
_symmetry.space_group_name_H-M   'P 1'
#
loop_
_entity.id
_entity.type
_entity.pdbx_description
1 polymer ?
#
loop_
_entity_poly.entity_id
_entity_poly.type
_entity_poly.pdbx_seq_one_letter_code
_entity_poly.pdbx_strand_id
1 'polypeptide(L)'
;MGVIKILFQGRPVAWLRLRTGETGGGGMPIRCVRRKFLLRGSEYRVVLKTDAVRNGLLVREDTWVVSLHPATRENFELFMGNWYRRQARKTFREAVNRWLPMFREAGYAIPAPKLKIYAMRRAWGRCYYTKGLITMNLHLVKTPQPCIDYIVLHELCHFVVSNHSADFYRLVESFMPLWRDADRLLKNFARERKIIR
;
A
#
# COMPACT_ATOMS: atom_id res chain seq x y z
N MET A 1 -17.73 14.46 7.03
CA MET A 1 -17.17 13.23 6.42
C MET A 1 -15.90 13.59 5.66
N GLY A 2 -14.73 13.27 6.21
CA GLY A 2 -13.44 13.82 5.76
C GLY A 2 -12.95 13.22 4.45
N VAL A 3 -12.82 14.06 3.42
CA VAL A 3 -12.13 13.73 2.17
C VAL A 3 -10.65 13.50 2.51
N ILE A 4 -10.19 12.25 2.35
CA ILE A 4 -8.76 11.92 2.44
C ILE A 4 -8.06 12.62 1.27
N LYS A 5 -7.47 13.79 1.52
CA LYS A 5 -6.59 14.52 0.59
C LYS A 5 -5.35 13.65 0.33
N ILE A 6 -5.38 12.86 -0.73
CA ILE A 6 -4.19 12.15 -1.22
C ILE A 6 -3.27 13.22 -1.79
N LEU A 7 -2.27 13.62 -1.01
CA LEU A 7 -1.24 14.55 -1.46
C LEU A 7 -0.36 13.84 -2.48
N PHE A 8 -0.71 14.00 -3.75
CA PHE A 8 0.22 13.76 -4.84
C PHE A 8 1.17 14.96 -4.92
N GLN A 9 2.39 14.78 -4.42
CA GLN A 9 3.49 15.67 -4.80
C GLN A 9 3.73 15.53 -6.31
N GLY A 10 3.74 16.67 -7.01
CA GLY A 10 4.15 16.80 -8.40
C GLY A 10 3.01 17.19 -9.33
N ARG A 11 3.03 18.47 -9.76
CA ARG A 11 2.42 19.18 -10.90
C ARG A 11 1.03 18.73 -11.39
N PRO A 12 0.12 19.65 -11.76
CA PRO A 12 -1.13 19.28 -12.42
C PRO A 12 -0.82 18.41 -13.64
N VAL A 13 -1.35 17.19 -13.66
CA VAL A 13 -1.38 16.36 -14.87
C VAL A 13 -2.10 17.22 -15.90
N ALA A 14 -1.45 17.48 -17.03
CA ALA A 14 -2.13 18.02 -18.20
C ALA A 14 -3.20 16.99 -18.56
N TRP A 15 -4.41 17.17 -18.02
CA TRP A 15 -5.54 16.32 -18.34
C TRP A 15 -5.72 16.44 -19.84
N LEU A 16 -5.35 15.35 -20.50
CA LEU A 16 -5.57 15.00 -21.89
C LEU A 16 -6.11 16.16 -22.71
N ARG A 17 -5.25 16.87 -23.47
CA ARG A 17 -5.75 17.66 -24.58
C ARG A 17 -6.56 16.71 -25.46
N LEU A 18 -7.89 16.86 -25.39
CA LEU A 18 -8.82 16.25 -26.32
C LEU A 18 -8.52 16.89 -27.68
N ARG A 19 -7.65 16.27 -28.48
CA ARG A 19 -7.74 16.46 -29.92
C ARG A 19 -8.79 15.47 -30.39
N THR A 20 -10.02 15.98 -30.50
CA THR A 20 -11.04 15.43 -31.37
C THR A 20 -10.51 15.39 -32.78
N GLY A 21 -10.59 14.24 -33.43
CA GLY A 21 -10.24 14.09 -34.84
C GLY A 21 -9.90 12.65 -35.19
N GLU A 22 -10.82 12.04 -35.92
CA GLU A 22 -10.68 10.90 -36.83
C GLU A 22 -11.27 9.55 -36.37
N THR A 23 -12.37 9.23 -37.07
CA THR A 23 -13.16 8.01 -37.09
C THR A 23 -12.59 7.00 -38.08
N GLY A 24 -12.57 5.71 -37.72
CA GLY A 24 -12.46 4.60 -38.68
C GLY A 24 -11.75 3.36 -38.12
N GLY A 25 -12.46 2.25 -37.99
CA GLY A 25 -11.91 0.91 -37.69
C GLY A 25 -11.85 0.55 -36.20
N GLY A 26 -12.41 -0.61 -35.83
CA GLY A 26 -12.52 -1.08 -34.44
C GLY A 26 -11.19 -1.14 -33.70
N GLY A 27 -11.07 -0.31 -32.65
CA GLY A 27 -9.89 -0.23 -31.79
C GLY A 27 -9.70 1.18 -31.21
N MET A 28 -10.56 1.58 -30.27
CA MET A 28 -10.46 2.88 -29.57
C MET A 28 -9.66 2.78 -28.25
N PRO A 29 -9.16 3.90 -27.69
CA PRO A 29 -7.75 4.08 -27.40
C PRO A 29 -7.27 3.47 -26.08
N ILE A 30 -6.14 2.78 -26.13
CA ILE A 30 -5.27 2.53 -24.97
C ILE A 30 -4.56 3.84 -24.63
N ARG A 31 -4.96 4.52 -23.56
CA ARG A 31 -4.25 5.72 -23.09
C ARG A 31 -3.34 5.35 -21.92
N CYS A 32 -2.03 5.39 -22.15
CA CYS A 32 -1.03 5.13 -21.13
C CYS A 32 -0.94 6.30 -20.14
N VAL A 33 -1.14 6.02 -18.85
CA VAL A 33 -0.77 6.94 -17.78
C VAL A 33 0.74 6.83 -17.61
N ARG A 34 1.49 7.88 -17.96
CA ARG A 34 2.97 7.94 -17.85
C ARG A 34 3.50 7.76 -16.41
N ARG A 35 2.61 7.68 -15.42
CA ARG A 35 2.97 7.51 -14.02
C ARG A 35 3.16 6.03 -13.70
N LYS A 36 4.29 5.70 -13.08
CA LYS A 36 4.52 4.38 -12.50
C LYS A 36 3.74 4.24 -11.18
N PHE A 37 3.10 3.10 -11.00
CA PHE A 37 2.40 2.70 -9.78
C PHE A 37 3.19 1.62 -9.07
N LEU A 38 3.08 1.55 -7.75
CA LEU A 38 3.88 0.63 -6.93
C LEU A 38 2.96 -0.32 -6.18
N LEU A 39 3.27 -1.61 -6.22
CA LEU A 39 2.65 -2.59 -5.34
C LEU A 39 3.73 -3.59 -4.90
N ARG A 40 3.92 -3.69 -3.59
CA ARG A 40 4.86 -4.64 -2.97
C ARG A 40 6.29 -4.56 -3.51
N GLY A 41 6.76 -3.36 -3.84
CA GLY A 41 8.09 -3.11 -4.41
C GLY A 41 8.14 -3.10 -5.94
N SER A 42 7.18 -3.72 -6.61
CA SER A 42 7.14 -3.78 -8.08
C SER A 42 6.52 -2.53 -8.69
N GLU A 43 7.11 -2.06 -9.78
CA GLU A 43 6.61 -0.95 -10.58
C GLU A 43 5.68 -1.44 -11.69
N TYR A 44 4.56 -0.74 -11.86
CA TYR A 44 3.56 -1.04 -12.88
C TYR A 44 3.26 0.18 -13.73
N ARG A 45 3.19 -0.01 -15.04
CA ARG A 45 2.59 0.94 -15.98
C ARG A 45 1.08 0.86 -15.87
N VAL A 46 0.37 1.97 -16.03
CA VAL A 46 -1.10 1.97 -16.05
C VAL A 46 -1.59 2.33 -17.45
N VAL A 47 -2.47 1.50 -17.98
CA VAL A 47 -3.22 1.73 -19.21
C VAL A 47 -4.67 1.98 -18.83
N LEU A 48 -5.23 3.10 -19.30
CA LEU A 48 -6.65 3.40 -19.12
C LEU A 48 -7.45 2.96 -20.34
N LYS A 49 -8.45 2.12 -20.10
CA LYS A 49 -9.50 1.74 -21.04
C LYS A 49 -10.73 2.62 -20.82
N THR A 50 -11.06 3.46 -21.79
CA THR A 50 -12.06 4.53 -21.65
C THR A 50 -13.45 4.18 -22.21
N ASP A 51 -13.55 3.10 -22.96
CA ASP A 51 -14.76 2.52 -23.58
C ASP A 51 -15.38 1.40 -22.71
N ALA A 52 -14.96 1.26 -21.46
CA ALA A 52 -15.45 0.20 -20.60
C ALA A 52 -16.88 0.49 -20.08
N VAL A 53 -17.70 -0.54 -19.93
CA VAL A 53 -19.06 -0.44 -19.33
C VAL A 53 -19.07 -0.55 -17.80
N ARG A 54 -17.95 -0.96 -17.19
CA ARG A 54 -17.78 -1.09 -15.74
C ARG A 54 -16.34 -0.82 -15.30
N ASN A 55 -16.19 -0.38 -14.05
CA ASN A 55 -14.88 -0.17 -13.45
C ASN A 55 -14.17 -1.52 -13.19
N GLY A 56 -12.87 -1.60 -13.47
CA GLY A 56 -12.08 -2.82 -13.27
C GLY A 56 -10.57 -2.59 -13.33
N LEU A 57 -9.79 -3.53 -12.78
CA LEU A 57 -8.33 -3.54 -12.88
C LEU A 57 -7.87 -4.96 -13.17
N LEU A 58 -7.16 -5.13 -14.28
CA LEU A 58 -6.47 -6.36 -14.64
C LEU A 58 -4.97 -6.13 -14.55
N VAL A 59 -4.27 -7.06 -13.90
CA VAL A 59 -2.81 -7.06 -13.84
C VAL A 59 -2.30 -8.00 -14.93
N ARG A 60 -1.46 -7.49 -15.82
CA ARG A 60 -0.80 -8.20 -16.92
C ARG A 60 0.69 -7.93 -16.80
N GLU A 61 1.46 -8.89 -16.31
CA GLU A 61 2.92 -8.75 -16.13
C GLU A 61 3.28 -7.45 -15.36
N ASP A 62 3.83 -6.45 -16.06
CA ASP A 62 4.25 -5.15 -15.55
C ASP A 62 3.21 -4.03 -15.76
N THR A 63 2.02 -4.36 -16.25
CA THR A 63 1.01 -3.41 -16.70
C THR A 63 -0.33 -3.64 -16.00
N TRP A 64 -0.92 -2.58 -15.49
CA TRP A 64 -2.29 -2.54 -14.98
C TRP A 64 -3.20 -1.93 -16.03
N VAL A 65 -4.14 -2.73 -16.52
CA VAL A 65 -5.22 -2.26 -17.39
C VAL A 65 -6.38 -1.85 -16.50
N VAL A 66 -6.60 -0.55 -16.40
CA VAL A 66 -7.66 0.07 -15.62
C VAL A 66 -8.81 0.41 -16.56
N SER A 67 -9.96 -0.21 -16.34
CA SER A 67 -11.21 0.09 -17.03
C SER A 67 -12.02 1.05 -16.18
N LEU A 68 -12.52 2.15 -16.75
CA LEU A 68 -13.36 3.11 -16.03
C LEU A 68 -14.62 3.50 -16.81
N HIS A 69 -15.73 3.64 -16.09
CA HIS A 69 -16.98 4.21 -16.58
C HIS A 69 -17.59 5.15 -15.52
N PRO A 70 -17.73 6.46 -15.77
CA PRO A 70 -17.11 7.21 -16.87
C PRO A 70 -15.58 7.35 -16.66
N ALA A 71 -14.83 7.54 -17.74
CA ALA A 71 -13.37 7.67 -17.67
C ALA A 71 -12.91 9.09 -17.26
N THR A 72 -13.29 9.53 -16.07
CA THR A 72 -12.91 10.83 -15.50
C THR A 72 -11.73 10.74 -14.54
N ARG A 73 -11.10 11.88 -14.27
CA ARG A 73 -10.06 12.02 -13.25
C ARG A 73 -10.54 11.53 -11.89
N GLU A 74 -11.69 12.02 -11.47
CA GLU A 74 -12.24 11.81 -10.14
C GLU A 74 -12.56 10.33 -9.96
N ASN A 75 -13.13 9.68 -10.98
CA ASN A 75 -13.40 8.25 -10.97
C ASN A 75 -12.10 7.44 -10.93
N PHE A 76 -11.05 7.84 -11.67
CA PHE A 76 -9.74 7.18 -11.60
C PHE A 76 -9.13 7.28 -10.21
N GLU A 77 -9.08 8.47 -9.63
CA GLU A 77 -8.51 8.70 -8.30
C GLU A 77 -9.28 7.93 -7.22
N LEU A 78 -10.62 7.94 -7.29
CA LEU A 78 -11.49 7.19 -6.39
C LEU A 78 -11.28 5.67 -6.54
N PHE A 79 -11.29 5.17 -7.78
CA PHE A 79 -11.12 3.75 -8.09
C PHE A 79 -9.76 3.24 -7.61
N MET A 80 -8.68 3.93 -7.98
CA MET A 80 -7.33 3.56 -7.57
C MET A 80 -7.16 3.65 -6.05
N GLY A 81 -7.70 4.69 -5.41
CA GLY A 81 -7.69 4.83 -3.96
C GLY A 81 -8.37 3.65 -3.25
N ASN A 82 -9.56 3.26 -3.71
CA ASN A 82 -10.30 2.12 -3.18
C ASN A 82 -9.57 0.79 -3.45
N TRP A 83 -9.00 0.63 -4.63
CA TRP A 83 -8.23 -0.56 -4.98
C TRP A 83 -7.00 -0.71 -4.08
N TYR A 84 -6.21 0.35 -3.86
CA TYR A 84 -5.07 0.31 -2.94
C TYR A 84 -5.48 -0.02 -1.51
N ARG A 85 -6.60 0.53 -1.02
CA ARG A 85 -7.13 0.19 0.32
C ARG A 85 -7.47 -1.30 0.43
N ARG A 86 -8.05 -1.91 -0.62
CA ARG A 86 -8.32 -3.35 -0.67
C ARG A 86 -7.03 -4.16 -0.66
N GLN A 87 -6.05 -3.80 -1.49
CA GLN A 87 -4.75 -4.48 -1.52
C GLN A 87 -4.02 -4.39 -0.16
N ALA A 88 -4.01 -3.20 0.45
CA ALA A 88 -3.41 -2.99 1.76
C ALA A 88 -4.11 -3.84 2.84
N ARG A 89 -5.46 -3.85 2.86
CA ARG A 89 -6.23 -4.64 3.83
C ARG A 89 -6.00 -6.14 3.69
N LYS A 90 -5.90 -6.64 2.46
CA LYS A 90 -5.56 -8.03 2.19
C LYS A 90 -4.14 -8.34 2.67
N THR A 91 -3.15 -7.60 2.16
CA THR A 91 -1.72 -7.85 2.42
C THR A 91 -1.36 -7.75 3.90
N PHE A 92 -1.82 -6.71 4.61
CA PHE A 92 -1.50 -6.54 6.03
C PHE A 92 -2.20 -7.58 6.90
N ARG A 93 -3.41 -8.01 6.53
CA ARG A 93 -4.10 -9.08 7.27
C ARG A 93 -3.44 -10.43 7.04
N GLU A 94 -2.98 -10.72 5.84
CA GLU A 94 -2.17 -11.92 5.56
C GLU A 94 -0.87 -11.91 6.38
N ALA A 95 -0.19 -10.76 6.50
CA ALA A 95 0.99 -10.63 7.35
C ALA A 95 0.66 -10.84 8.84
N VAL A 96 -0.41 -10.22 9.36
CA VAL A 96 -0.87 -10.45 10.75
C VAL A 96 -1.17 -11.93 10.99
N ASN A 97 -1.88 -12.58 10.07
CA ASN A 97 -2.25 -13.98 10.19
C ASN A 97 -1.03 -14.93 10.13
N ARG A 98 0.07 -14.54 9.48
CA ARG A 98 1.33 -15.28 9.53
C ARG A 98 2.04 -15.15 10.87
N TRP A 99 2.04 -13.97 11.46
CA TRP A 99 2.78 -13.71 12.70
C TRP A 99 2.05 -14.19 13.96
N LEU A 100 0.72 -14.05 14.03
CA LEU A 100 -0.05 -14.38 15.24
C LEU A 100 0.20 -15.82 15.78
N PRO A 101 0.22 -16.87 14.94
CA PRO A 101 0.55 -18.22 15.40
C PRO A 101 1.95 -18.32 16.02
N MET A 102 2.95 -17.63 15.45
CA MET A 102 4.33 -17.64 15.93
C MET A 102 4.45 -16.99 17.31
N PHE A 103 3.72 -15.89 17.57
CA PHE A 103 3.68 -15.30 18.91
C PHE A 103 3.13 -16.26 19.95
N ARG A 104 2.06 -17.00 19.59
CA ARG A 104 1.46 -18.01 20.47
C ARG A 104 2.44 -19.16 20.76
N GLU A 105 3.13 -19.64 19.72
CA GLU A 105 4.15 -20.70 19.85
C GLU A 105 5.34 -20.27 20.72
N ALA A 106 5.73 -18.99 20.63
CA ALA A 106 6.75 -18.39 21.48
C ALA A 106 6.27 -18.05 22.91
N GLY A 107 5.03 -18.40 23.27
CA GLY A 107 4.49 -18.18 24.62
C GLY A 107 3.95 -16.77 24.88
N TYR A 108 3.78 -15.93 23.85
CA TYR A 108 3.21 -14.59 23.99
C TYR A 108 1.71 -14.58 23.71
N ALA A 109 0.93 -14.17 24.71
CA ALA A 109 -0.51 -13.97 24.59
C ALA A 109 -0.81 -12.53 24.07
N ILE A 110 -0.75 -12.33 22.75
CA ILE A 110 -1.15 -11.07 22.11
C ILE A 110 -2.55 -11.19 21.48
N PRO A 111 -3.36 -10.11 21.45
CA PRO A 111 -4.68 -10.16 20.82
C PRO A 111 -4.55 -10.29 19.30
N ALA A 112 -5.55 -10.87 18.64
CA ALA A 112 -5.73 -10.68 17.20
C ALA A 112 -6.18 -9.22 16.95
N PRO A 113 -5.30 -8.33 16.46
CA PRO A 113 -5.59 -6.91 16.54
C PRO A 113 -6.64 -6.49 15.50
N LYS A 114 -7.47 -5.53 15.88
CA LYS A 114 -8.20 -4.74 14.89
C LYS A 114 -7.18 -4.08 13.96
N LEU A 115 -7.42 -4.16 12.66
CA LEU A 115 -6.55 -3.55 11.64
C LEU A 115 -7.27 -2.35 11.00
N LYS A 116 -6.70 -1.16 11.19
CA LYS A 116 -7.13 0.07 10.51
C LYS A 116 -6.05 0.55 9.55
N ILE A 117 -6.45 1.16 8.44
CA ILE A 117 -5.54 1.64 7.40
C ILE A 117 -5.80 3.12 7.15
N TYR A 118 -4.75 3.93 7.24
CA TYR A 118 -4.81 5.36 7.04
C TYR A 118 -3.68 5.83 6.13
N ALA A 119 -3.90 6.87 5.33
CA ALA A 119 -2.78 7.55 4.67
C ALA A 119 -2.07 8.44 5.71
N MET A 120 -0.91 8.02 6.20
CA MET A 120 -0.15 8.74 7.22
C MET A 120 1.04 9.47 6.60
N ARG A 121 1.44 10.59 7.21
CA ARG A 121 2.56 11.41 6.71
C ARG A 121 3.93 10.99 7.22
N ARG A 122 4.02 10.59 8.50
CA ARG A 122 5.30 10.47 9.24
C ARG A 122 5.55 9.08 9.85
N ALA A 123 4.63 8.13 9.67
CA ALA A 123 4.70 6.82 10.32
C ALA A 123 4.27 5.73 9.36
N TRP A 124 4.84 4.54 9.51
CA TRP A 124 4.46 3.33 8.76
C TRP A 124 3.38 2.52 9.46
N GLY A 125 3.37 2.53 10.78
CA GLY A 125 2.35 1.94 11.61
C GLY A 125 2.28 2.62 12.98
N ARG A 126 1.28 2.22 13.77
CA ARG A 126 1.18 2.48 15.22
C ARG A 126 0.38 1.37 15.88
N CYS A 127 0.79 1.00 17.08
CA CYS A 127 0.07 0.10 17.97
C CYS A 127 -0.62 0.88 19.10
N TYR A 128 -1.89 0.55 19.33
CA TYR A 128 -2.68 1.00 20.47
C TYR A 128 -2.95 -0.23 21.34
N TYR A 129 -1.95 -0.63 22.12
CA TYR A 129 -1.93 -1.90 22.86
C TYR A 129 -3.18 -2.10 23.74
N THR A 130 -3.59 -1.07 24.50
CA THR A 130 -4.80 -1.11 25.34
C THR A 130 -6.11 -1.31 24.58
N LYS A 131 -6.13 -1.03 23.27
CA LYS A 131 -7.31 -1.13 22.41
C LYS A 131 -7.31 -2.37 21.53
N GLY A 132 -6.28 -3.21 21.60
CA GLY A 132 -6.11 -4.36 20.70
C GLY A 132 -6.12 -3.91 19.23
N LEU A 133 -5.48 -2.79 18.90
CA LEU A 133 -5.60 -2.13 17.60
C LEU A 133 -4.23 -1.78 17.04
N ILE A 134 -3.99 -2.14 15.79
CA ILE A 134 -2.90 -1.59 15.00
C ILE A 134 -3.46 -0.73 13.86
N THR A 135 -2.75 0.36 13.58
CA THR A 135 -3.00 1.21 12.43
C THR A 135 -1.82 1.12 11.48
N MET A 136 -2.07 0.86 10.21
CA MET A 136 -1.04 0.74 9.19
C MET A 136 -1.16 1.86 8.17
N ASN A 137 -0.03 2.37 7.70
CA ASN A 137 -0.01 3.36 6.63
C ASN A 137 -0.41 2.71 5.30
N LEU A 138 -1.40 3.29 4.60
CA LEU A 138 -1.82 2.87 3.27
C LEU A 138 -0.65 2.76 2.30
N HIS A 139 0.32 3.67 2.41
CA HIS A 139 1.47 3.70 1.52
C HIS A 139 2.47 2.56 1.74
N LEU A 140 2.42 1.85 2.88
CA LEU A 140 3.29 0.71 3.15
C LEU A 140 3.09 -0.41 2.12
N VAL A 141 1.88 -0.59 1.57
CA VAL A 141 1.58 -1.62 0.55
C VAL A 141 2.37 -1.42 -0.75
N LYS A 142 2.98 -0.25 -0.94
CA LYS A 142 3.83 0.07 -2.10
C LYS A 142 5.27 -0.40 -1.94
N THR A 143 5.70 -0.69 -0.70
CA THR A 143 7.08 -1.07 -0.35
C THR A 143 7.30 -2.58 -0.54
N PRO A 144 8.55 -3.06 -0.69
CA PRO A 144 8.83 -4.49 -0.83
C PRO A 144 8.20 -5.36 0.28
N GLN A 145 7.84 -6.60 -0.05
CA GLN A 145 7.19 -7.52 0.90
C GLN A 145 7.93 -7.68 2.24
N PRO A 146 9.28 -7.81 2.29
CA PRO A 146 9.99 -7.89 3.57
C PRO A 146 9.78 -6.65 4.46
N CYS A 147 9.66 -5.46 3.86
CA CYS A 147 9.39 -4.23 4.60
C CYS A 147 7.98 -4.21 5.20
N ILE A 148 6.99 -4.72 4.46
CA ILE A 148 5.62 -4.86 4.96
C ILE A 148 5.60 -5.80 6.16
N ASP A 149 6.28 -6.94 6.03
CA ASP A 149 6.33 -7.98 7.06
C ASP A 149 7.00 -7.47 8.32
N TYR A 150 8.12 -6.77 8.17
CA TYR A 150 8.85 -6.14 9.26
C TYR A 150 7.98 -5.13 10.01
N ILE A 151 7.30 -4.19 9.33
CA ILE A 151 6.49 -3.19 10.03
C ILE A 151 5.27 -3.84 10.69
N VAL A 152 4.64 -4.84 10.08
CA VAL A 152 3.53 -5.55 10.75
C VAL A 152 4.03 -6.26 12.00
N LEU A 153 5.16 -6.97 11.94
CA LEU A 153 5.80 -7.59 13.10
C LEU A 153 6.13 -6.53 14.18
N HIS A 154 6.71 -5.41 13.79
CA HIS A 154 7.05 -4.29 14.66
C HIS A 154 5.84 -3.81 15.48
N GLU A 155 4.70 -3.59 14.81
CA GLU A 155 3.48 -3.16 15.50
C GLU A 155 2.89 -4.27 16.40
N LEU A 156 3.08 -5.54 16.05
CA LEU A 156 2.66 -6.67 16.90
C LEU A 156 3.55 -6.81 18.14
N CYS A 157 4.87 -6.63 18.02
CA CYS A 157 5.80 -6.62 19.14
C CYS A 157 5.44 -5.58 20.21
N HIS A 158 4.79 -4.47 19.80
CA HIS A 158 4.31 -3.45 20.74
C HIS A 158 3.19 -3.92 21.68
N PHE A 159 2.55 -5.07 21.44
CA PHE A 159 1.65 -5.68 22.43
C PHE A 159 2.41 -6.34 23.59
N VAL A 160 3.70 -6.64 23.42
CA VAL A 160 4.56 -7.26 24.44
C VAL A 160 5.49 -6.21 25.08
N VAL A 161 6.14 -5.39 24.26
CA VAL A 161 7.08 -4.35 24.72
C VAL A 161 6.69 -2.99 24.12
N SER A 162 6.24 -2.06 24.95
CA SER A 162 5.59 -0.82 24.51
C SER A 162 6.52 0.28 23.98
N ASN A 163 7.83 0.19 24.26
CA ASN A 163 8.83 1.17 23.83
C ASN A 163 9.89 0.52 22.93
N HIS A 164 10.70 1.31 22.23
CA HIS A 164 11.80 0.83 21.39
C HIS A 164 13.08 0.56 22.19
N SER A 165 12.96 -0.16 23.31
CA SER A 165 14.09 -0.57 24.16
C SER A 165 14.90 -1.73 23.55
N ALA A 166 16.01 -2.09 24.21
CA ALA A 166 16.77 -3.29 23.83
C ALA A 166 15.90 -4.55 23.84
N ASP A 167 14.97 -4.68 24.80
CA ASP A 167 14.01 -5.80 24.86
C ASP A 167 13.10 -5.87 23.64
N PHE A 168 12.65 -4.72 23.14
CA PHE A 168 11.85 -4.66 21.94
C PHE A 168 12.61 -5.19 20.73
N TYR A 169 13.86 -4.75 20.54
CA TYR A 169 14.65 -5.20 19.39
C TYR A 169 15.07 -6.66 19.53
N ARG A 170 15.34 -7.16 20.75
CA ARG A 170 15.54 -8.60 21.01
C ARG A 170 14.30 -9.41 20.61
N LEU A 171 13.11 -8.93 20.95
CA LEU A 171 11.86 -9.58 20.57
C LEU A 171 11.67 -9.60 19.05
N VAL A 172 11.85 -8.47 18.37
CA VAL A 172 11.78 -8.40 16.90
C VAL A 172 12.77 -9.37 16.26
N GLU A 173 14.02 -9.38 16.74
CA GLU A 173 15.09 -10.24 16.22
C GLU A 173 14.81 -11.72 16.44
N SER A 174 14.12 -12.10 17.52
CA SER A 174 13.72 -13.50 17.77
C SER A 174 12.73 -14.03 16.72
N PHE A 175 11.90 -13.16 16.14
CA PHE A 175 10.94 -13.53 15.07
C PHE A 175 11.49 -13.31 13.66
N MET A 176 12.31 -12.28 13.48
CA MET A 176 12.88 -11.93 12.19
C MET A 176 14.36 -11.53 12.38
N PRO A 177 15.29 -12.49 12.36
CA PRO A 177 16.71 -12.22 12.60
C PRO A 177 17.32 -11.15 11.66
N LEU A 178 16.86 -11.13 10.40
CA LEU A 178 17.32 -10.18 9.38
C LEU A 178 16.47 -8.89 9.31
N TRP A 179 15.77 -8.51 10.38
CA TRP A 179 14.88 -7.34 10.37
C TRP A 179 15.61 -6.03 10.02
N ARG A 180 16.90 -5.92 10.36
CA ARG A 180 17.73 -4.75 10.05
C ARG A 180 17.88 -4.52 8.55
N ASP A 181 17.88 -5.59 7.75
CA ASP A 181 17.93 -5.50 6.29
C ASP A 181 16.60 -5.01 5.72
N ALA A 182 15.47 -5.49 6.27
CA ALA A 182 14.14 -5.01 5.91
C ALA A 182 13.93 -3.53 6.28
N ASP A 183 14.42 -3.08 7.44
CA ASP A 183 14.39 -1.68 7.88
C ASP A 183 15.24 -0.79 6.96
N ARG A 184 16.47 -1.21 6.64
CA ARG A 184 17.35 -0.50 5.71
C ARG A 184 16.73 -0.41 4.31
N LEU A 185 16.19 -1.51 3.81
CA LEU A 185 15.49 -1.56 2.53
C LEU A 185 14.30 -0.60 2.51
N LEU A 186 13.49 -0.58 3.58
CA LEU A 186 12.34 0.31 3.70
C LEU A 186 12.77 1.78 3.63
N LYS A 187 13.79 2.16 4.40
CA LYS A 187 14.33 3.53 4.44
C LYS A 187 14.83 3.97 3.06
N ASN A 188 15.64 3.14 2.40
CA ASN A 188 16.19 3.44 1.08
C ASN A 188 15.07 3.53 0.03
N PHE A 189 14.21 2.52 -0.05
CA PHE A 189 13.12 2.44 -1.02
C PHE A 189 12.15 3.61 -0.88
N ALA A 190 11.77 3.95 0.36
CA ALA A 190 10.85 5.05 0.62
C ALA A 190 11.43 6.41 0.24
N ARG A 191 12.72 6.63 0.50
CA ARG A 191 13.45 7.85 0.12
C ARG A 191 13.53 7.99 -1.39
N GLU A 192 13.99 6.95 -2.09
CA GLU A 192 14.16 6.95 -3.55
C GLU A 192 12.83 7.16 -4.28
N ARG A 193 11.78 6.49 -3.81
CA ARG A 193 10.44 6.55 -4.43
C ARG A 193 9.55 7.67 -3.86
N LYS A 194 10.04 8.46 -2.90
CA LYS A 194 9.34 9.57 -2.23
C LYS A 194 7.94 9.17 -1.72
N ILE A 195 7.86 8.03 -1.03
CA ILE A 195 6.57 7.41 -0.63
C ILE A 195 5.93 8.14 0.56
N ILE A 196 6.73 8.44 1.58
CA ILE A 196 6.37 9.29 2.72
C ILE A 196 7.41 10.39 2.86
N ARG A 197 7.03 11.51 3.48
CA ARG A 197 7.91 12.68 3.67
C ARG A 197 8.69 12.57 4.97
#